data_AF-A0A821FZ34-F1
#
_entry.id   AF-A0A821FZ34-F1
#
_cell.length_a   1.000
_cell.length_b   1.000
_cell.length_c   1.000
_cell.angle_alpha   90.00
_cell.angle_beta   90.00
_cell.angle_gamma   90.00
#
_symmetry.space_group_name_H-M   'P 1'
#
loop_
_entity.id
_entity.type
_entity.pdbx_description
1 polymer ?
#
loop_
_entity_poly.entity_id
_entity_poly.type
_entity_poly.pdbx_seq_one_letter_code
_entity_poly.pdbx_strand_id
1 'polypeptide(L)'
;LVNTNYNAEEGEKTLQAGLADAIVFGRFYIANPDLAERLIQNQELNTNFNMKGFYGGGAEGYTDYPTYEQQKMKELLFNKVLH
;
A
#
# COMPACT_ATOMS: atom_id res chain seq x y z
N LEU A 1 -2.40 6.40 19.21
CA LEU A 1 -1.58 5.75 18.16
C LEU A 1 -1.89 4.26 18.15
N VAL A 2 -2.57 3.75 17.11
CA VAL A 2 -3.00 2.35 17.02
C VAL A 2 -2.38 1.70 15.77
N ASN A 3 -1.79 0.50 15.91
CA ASN A 3 -1.07 -0.27 14.87
C ASN A 3 -1.73 -1.65 14.60
N THR A 4 -3.04 -1.77 14.82
CA THR A 4 -3.78 -2.97 14.42
C THR A 4 -4.07 -2.91 12.92
N ASN A 5 -4.17 -4.07 12.26
CA ASN A 5 -4.42 -4.28 10.81
C ASN A 5 -5.74 -3.65 10.32
N TYR A 6 -5.95 -2.36 10.52
CA TYR A 6 -7.10 -1.64 10.04
C TYR A 6 -7.07 -1.57 8.52
N ASN A 7 -8.21 -1.81 7.90
CA ASN A 7 -8.45 -1.34 6.54
C ASN A 7 -8.86 0.15 6.58
N ALA A 8 -8.90 0.81 5.42
CA ALA A 8 -9.15 2.25 5.32
C ALA A 8 -10.48 2.67 5.97
N GLU A 9 -11.53 1.86 5.84
CA GLU A 9 -12.86 2.15 6.36
C GLU A 9 -12.90 2.10 7.90
N GLU A 10 -12.25 1.09 8.48
CA GLU A 10 -12.15 0.98 9.94
C GLU A 10 -11.27 2.08 10.54
N GLY A 11 -10.23 2.49 9.81
CA GLY A 11 -9.39 3.63 10.17
C GLY A 11 -10.20 4.92 10.29
N GLU A 12 -10.99 5.24 9.25
CA GLU A 12 -11.86 6.42 9.23
C GLU A 12 -12.86 6.41 10.39
N LYS A 13 -13.54 5.28 10.63
CA LYS A 13 -14.48 5.13 11.76
C LYS A 13 -13.82 5.34 13.12
N THR A 14 -12.58 4.87 13.29
CA THR A 14 -11.83 5.02 14.55
C THR A 14 -11.44 6.48 14.80
N LEU A 15 -11.07 7.21 13.74
CA LEU A 15 -10.80 8.65 13.81
C LEU A 15 -12.07 9.44 14.15
N GLN A 16 -13.19 9.16 13.45
CA GLN A 16 -14.47 9.83 13.71
C GLN A 16 -15.03 9.55 15.11
N ALA A 17 -14.77 8.37 15.66
CA ALA A 17 -15.15 8.01 17.02
C ALA A 17 -14.26 8.64 18.11
N GLY A 18 -13.20 9.38 17.73
CA GLY A 18 -12.24 9.97 18.67
C GLY A 18 -11.40 8.94 19.43
N LEU A 19 -11.34 7.70 18.93
CA LEU A 19 -10.66 6.58 19.59
C LEU A 19 -9.15 6.52 19.25
N ALA A 20 -8.71 7.28 18.24
CA ALA A 20 -7.31 7.46 17.90
C ALA A 20 -7.08 8.81 17.21
N ASP A 21 -5.91 9.40 17.44
CA ASP A 21 -5.47 10.62 16.74
C ASP A 21 -4.82 10.34 15.38
N ALA A 22 -4.40 9.09 15.15
CA ALA A 22 -3.76 8.65 13.91
C ALA A 22 -3.81 7.12 13.77
N ILE A 23 -3.92 6.65 12.53
CA ILE A 23 -3.86 5.24 12.13
C ILE A 23 -2.52 4.99 11.44
N VAL A 24 -1.80 3.94 11.87
CA VAL A 24 -0.51 3.56 11.28
C VAL A 24 -0.67 2.31 10.43
N PHE A 25 -0.30 2.42 9.16
CA PHE A 25 -0.39 1.32 8.19
C PHE A 25 1.00 0.73 7.89
N GLY A 26 1.54 -0.09 8.79
CA GLY A 26 2.92 -0.61 8.65
C GLY A 26 3.14 -1.43 7.37
N ARG A 27 2.33 -2.48 7.16
CA ARG A 27 2.52 -3.40 6.01
C ARG A 27 2.13 -2.77 4.68
N PHE A 28 1.12 -1.91 4.67
CA PHE A 28 0.71 -1.23 3.46
C PHE A 28 1.72 -0.19 3.00
N TYR A 29 2.38 0.55 3.92
CA TYR A 29 3.43 1.50 3.52
C TYR A 29 4.66 0.80 2.91
N ILE A 30 4.97 -0.43 3.31
CA ILE A 30 6.04 -1.22 2.68
C ILE A 30 5.69 -1.50 1.20
N ALA A 31 4.46 -1.96 0.93
CA ALA A 31 4.05 -2.37 -0.41
C ALA A 31 3.55 -1.23 -1.31
N ASN A 32 3.30 -0.05 -0.73
CA ASN A 32 2.72 1.12 -1.38
C ASN A 32 3.55 2.35 -0.97
N PRO A 33 4.61 2.71 -1.71
CA PRO A 33 5.41 3.91 -1.39
C PRO A 33 4.59 5.21 -1.45
N ASP A 34 3.46 5.19 -2.15
CA ASP A 34 2.50 6.27 -2.37
C ASP A 34 1.14 6.01 -1.66
N LEU A 35 1.16 5.30 -0.53
CA LEU A 35 -0.07 4.90 0.19
C LEU A 35 -0.99 6.08 0.50
N ALA A 36 -0.43 7.23 0.91
CA ALA A 36 -1.22 8.40 1.27
C ALA A 36 -2.04 8.91 0.09
N GLU A 37 -1.41 9.08 -1.07
CA GLU A 37 -2.07 9.51 -2.30
C GLU A 37 -3.15 8.51 -2.72
N ARG A 38 -2.88 7.21 -2.61
CA ARG A 38 -3.86 6.18 -2.96
C ARG A 38 -5.10 6.25 -2.07
N LEU A 39 -4.92 6.41 -0.77
CA LEU A 39 -6.04 6.53 0.17
C LEU A 39 -6.87 7.80 -0.09
N ILE A 40 -6.21 8.93 -0.34
CA ILE A 40 -6.88 10.21 -0.67
C ILE A 40 -7.69 10.10 -1.97
N GLN A 41 -7.13 9.45 -2.99
CA GLN A 41 -7.74 9.33 -4.31
C GLN A 41 -8.61 8.07 -4.47
N ASN A 42 -8.77 7.29 -3.41
CA ASN A 42 -9.45 5.99 -3.43
C ASN A 42 -8.94 5.05 -4.54
N GLN A 43 -7.61 5.04 -4.75
CA GLN A 43 -6.93 4.16 -5.69
C GLN A 43 -6.66 2.79 -5.09
N GLU A 44 -6.49 1.79 -5.95
CA GLU A 44 -6.24 0.42 -5.54
C GLU A 44 -4.90 0.27 -4.80
N LEU A 45 -4.96 -0.37 -3.63
CA LEU A 45 -3.79 -0.67 -2.82
C LEU A 45 -3.13 -1.96 -3.30
N ASN A 46 -1.81 -1.95 -3.37
CA ASN A 46 -1.02 -3.16 -3.52
C ASN A 46 -1.14 -4.00 -2.24
N THR A 47 -1.77 -5.17 -2.38
CA THR A 47 -1.96 -6.19 -1.33
C THR A 47 -0.98 -7.36 -1.48
N ASN A 48 -0.15 -7.37 -2.52
CA ASN A 48 0.85 -8.40 -2.72
C ASN A 48 2.08 -8.12 -1.85
N PHE A 49 1.99 -8.55 -0.59
CA PHE A 49 3.08 -8.43 0.37
C PHE A 49 4.12 -9.52 0.10
N ASN A 50 5.30 -9.14 -0.40
CA ASN A 50 6.45 -10.04 -0.45
C ASN A 50 7.03 -10.19 0.97
N MET A 51 6.41 -11.06 1.77
CA MET A 51 6.79 -11.29 3.17
C MET A 51 8.22 -11.85 3.32
N LYS A 52 8.82 -12.39 2.25
CA LYS A 52 10.22 -12.86 2.27
C LYS A 52 11.21 -11.70 2.46
N GLY A 53 10.87 -10.49 2.01
CA GLY A 53 11.70 -9.29 2.16
C GLY A 53 11.50 -8.53 3.47
N PHE A 54 10.58 -8.97 4.35
CA PHE A 54 10.20 -8.20 5.55
C PHE A 54 11.23 -8.26 6.67
N TYR A 55 11.94 -9.38 6.81
CA TYR A 55 12.85 -9.64 7.94
C TYR A 55 14.22 -10.13 7.46
N GLY A 56 14.75 -9.47 6.43
CA GLY A 56 16.00 -9.83 5.74
C GLY A 56 15.77 -9.97 4.23
N GLY A 57 16.83 -9.75 3.45
CA GLY A 57 16.76 -9.67 1.99
C GLY A 57 17.47 -8.43 1.45
N GLY A 58 17.66 -8.38 0.13
CA GLY A 58 18.18 -7.20 -0.57
C GLY A 58 17.07 -6.17 -0.85
N ALA A 59 17.18 -5.45 -1.97
CA ALA A 59 16.17 -4.46 -2.37
C ALA A 59 14.78 -5.06 -2.66
N GLU A 60 14.73 -6.36 -2.97
CA GLU A 60 13.52 -7.08 -3.38
C GLU A 60 12.52 -7.24 -2.23
N GLY A 61 11.28 -6.79 -2.44
CA GLY A 61 10.22 -6.83 -1.44
C GLY A 61 10.38 -5.81 -0.31
N TYR A 62 11.26 -4.82 -0.48
CA TYR A 62 11.51 -3.76 0.50
C TYR A 62 11.51 -2.35 -0.12
N THR A 63 12.30 -2.12 -1.18
CA THR A 63 12.41 -0.79 -1.84
C THR A 63 11.93 -0.77 -3.28
N ASP A 64 11.53 -1.91 -3.83
CA ASP A 64 11.24 -2.10 -5.26
C ASP A 64 9.75 -2.16 -5.61
N TYR A 65 8.87 -1.89 -4.64
CA TYR A 65 7.43 -1.79 -4.91
C TYR A 65 7.12 -0.59 -5.81
N PRO A 66 6.28 -0.78 -6.86
CA PRO A 66 5.91 0.30 -7.75
C PRO A 66 4.88 1.24 -7.09
N THR A 67 4.95 2.52 -7.46
CA THR A 67 3.82 3.46 -7.31
C THR A 67 2.62 3.02 -8.15
N TYR A 68 1.44 3.56 -7.89
CA TYR A 68 0.21 3.24 -8.60
C TYR A 68 0.35 3.50 -10.10
N GLU A 69 0.95 4.63 -10.48
CA GLU A 69 1.19 4.98 -11.88
C GLU A 69 2.19 4.03 -12.56
N GLN A 70 3.25 3.61 -11.87
CA GLN A 70 4.18 2.62 -12.39
C GLN A 70 3.53 1.25 -12.57
N GLN A 71 2.61 0.87 -11.67
CA GLN A 71 1.85 -0.36 -11.76
C GLN A 71 0.93 -0.34 -12.99
N LYS A 72 0.13 0.73 -13.14
CA LYS A 72 -0.72 0.94 -14.33
C LYS A 72 0.08 0.94 -15.63
N MET A 73 1.23 1.60 -15.66
CA MET A 73 2.07 1.65 -16.85
C MET A 73 2.59 0.25 -17.23
N LYS A 74 3.02 -0.55 -16.25
CA LYS A 74 3.46 -1.94 -16.50
C LYS A 74 2.32 -2.80 -17.06
N GLU A 75 1.12 -2.70 -16.51
CA GLU A 75 -0.06 -3.42 -17.00
C GLU A 75 -0.42 -3.01 -18.44
N LEU A 76 -0.40 -1.70 -18.72
CA LEU A 76 -0.66 -1.18 -20.07
C LEU A 76 0.39 -1.68 -21.08
N LEU A 77 1.67 -1.64 -20.71
CA LEU A 77 2.76 -2.14 -21.56
C LEU A 77 2.64 -3.65 -21.80
N PHE A 78 2.33 -4.43 -20.78
CA PHE A 78 2.12 -5.87 -20.90
C PHE A 78 0.98 -6.19 -21.87
N ASN A 79 -0.16 -5.51 -21.74
CA ASN A 79 -1.31 -5.69 -22.62
C ASN A 79 -1.02 -5.27 -24.07
N LYS A 80 -0.14 -4.27 -24.27
CA LYS A 80 0.25 -3.82 -25.60
C LYS A 80 1.22 -4.77 -26.32
N VAL A 81 2.01 -5.55 -25.58
CA VAL A 81 2.98 -6.50 -26.16
C VAL A 81 2.34 -7.85 -26.52
N LEU A 82 1.19 -8.18 -25.91
CA LEU A 82 0.43 -9.41 -26.18
C LEU A 82 -0.54 -9.30 -27.37
N HIS A 83 -0.58 -8.15 -28.05
CA HIS A 83 -1.38 -7.87 -29.25
C HIS A 83 -0.49 -7.34 -30.38
#